data_AF-A0A1F8KIS1-F1
#
_entry.id   AF-A0A1F8KIS1-F1
#
_cell.length_a   1.000
_cell.length_b   1.000
_cell.length_c   1.000
_cell.angle_alpha   90.00
_cell.angle_beta   90.00
_cell.angle_gamma   90.00
#
_symmetry.space_group_name_H-M   'P 1'
#
loop_
_entity.id
_entity.type
_entity.pdbx_description
1 polymer ?
#
loop_
_entity_poly.entity_id
_entity_poly.type
_entity_poly.pdbx_seq_one_letter_code
_entity_poly.pdbx_strand_id
1 'polypeptide(L)'
;MGLFSRKKNASDEFKKFDGVIEAVRRGTDGEINIARYYERRGPTWSDHMLINRDDLVRRVKKGEKFMVGERQPYLGGTFSLISPVHLTGNGGKEKLVTANSPDGKIEIREAPLF
;
A
#
# COMPACT_ATOMS: atom_id res chain seq x y z
N MET A 1 37.24 1.90 16.45
CA MET A 1 36.18 0.95 16.03
C MET A 1 34.97 1.78 15.61
N GLY A 2 34.89 2.16 14.33
CA GLY A 2 33.92 3.14 13.86
C GLY A 2 32.52 2.54 13.71
N LEU A 3 31.55 3.05 14.46
CA LEU A 3 30.13 2.79 14.20
C LEU A 3 29.71 3.59 12.96
N PHE A 4 29.67 2.92 11.81
CA PHE A 4 28.99 3.44 10.64
C PHE A 4 27.49 3.45 10.88
N SER A 5 26.99 4.55 11.45
CA SER A 5 25.56 4.88 11.38
C SER A 5 25.24 5.21 9.92
N ARG A 6 24.71 4.24 9.20
CA ARG A 6 24.22 4.42 7.84
C ARG A 6 22.99 5.32 7.92
N LYS A 7 23.15 6.61 7.61
CA LYS A 7 22.02 7.52 7.40
C LYS A 7 21.12 6.88 6.35
N LYS A 8 19.91 6.48 6.78
CA LYS A 8 18.90 5.90 5.92
C LYS A 8 18.37 7.02 5.03
N ASN A 9 18.68 6.97 3.73
CA ASN A 9 18.16 7.96 2.79
C ASN A 9 16.64 7.79 2.66
N ALA A 10 15.88 8.89 2.55
CA ALA A 10 14.43 8.82 2.34
C ALA A 10 14.04 8.01 1.08
N SER A 11 14.96 7.87 0.11
CA SER A 11 14.79 7.01 -1.07
C SER A 11 14.85 5.50 -0.79
N ASP A 12 15.30 5.07 0.40
CA ASP A 12 15.28 3.64 0.80
C ASP A 12 13.91 3.19 1.34
N GLU A 13 13.04 4.10 1.79
CA GLU A 13 11.67 3.75 2.20
C GLU A 13 10.83 3.25 1.02
N PHE A 14 11.03 3.85 -0.16
CA PHE A 14 10.44 3.40 -1.41
C PHE A 14 11.03 2.11 -1.96
N LYS A 15 12.08 1.52 -1.35
CA LYS A 15 12.72 0.29 -1.86
C LYS A 15 12.25 -1.01 -1.21
N LYS A 16 11.53 -0.96 -0.09
CA LYS A 16 11.09 -2.18 0.62
C LYS A 16 9.62 -2.07 1.03
N PHE A 17 8.75 -2.35 0.07
CA PHE A 17 7.32 -2.57 0.27
C PHE A 17 6.96 -4.00 -0.09
N ASP A 18 5.96 -4.52 0.61
CA ASP A 18 5.51 -5.91 0.54
C ASP A 18 4.36 -6.08 -0.47
N GLY A 19 3.62 -5.00 -0.76
CA GLY A 19 2.57 -4.99 -1.77
C GLY A 19 2.34 -3.65 -2.47
N VAL A 20 1.78 -3.71 -3.68
CA VAL A 20 1.32 -2.55 -4.45
C VAL A 20 -0.17 -2.69 -4.73
N ILE A 21 -0.98 -1.80 -4.19
CA ILE A 21 -2.40 -1.65 -4.50
C ILE A 21 -2.52 -0.87 -5.80
N GLU A 22 -3.09 -1.52 -6.81
CA GLU A 22 -3.30 -0.95 -8.13
C GLU A 22 -4.67 -0.31 -8.27
N ALA A 23 -5.70 -0.94 -7.71
CA ALA A 23 -7.07 -0.45 -7.79
C ALA A 23 -7.92 -0.97 -6.62
N VAL A 24 -9.03 -0.32 -6.33
CA VAL A 24 -9.94 -0.70 -5.24
C VAL A 24 -11.40 -0.71 -5.67
N ARG A 25 -12.19 -1.56 -5.02
CA ARG A 25 -13.65 -1.45 -4.96
C ARG A 25 -14.02 -0.80 -3.64
N ARG A 26 -14.93 0.18 -3.68
CA ARG A 26 -15.38 0.90 -2.49
C ARG A 26 -16.85 0.63 -2.18
N GLY A 27 -17.18 0.68 -0.90
CA GLY A 27 -18.55 0.81 -0.42
C GLY A 27 -19.09 2.21 -0.65
N THR A 28 -20.38 2.39 -0.39
CA THR A 28 -21.06 3.70 -0.47
C THR A 28 -20.61 4.68 0.60
N ASP A 29 -19.99 4.17 1.67
CA ASP A 29 -19.38 4.92 2.77
C ASP A 29 -17.97 5.44 2.45
N GLY A 30 -17.38 5.01 1.33
CA GLY A 30 -16.02 5.37 0.94
C GLY A 30 -14.94 4.47 1.54
N GLU A 31 -15.32 3.43 2.28
CA GLU A 31 -14.40 2.37 2.73
C GLU A 31 -14.09 1.42 1.56
N ILE A 32 -12.92 0.79 1.61
CA ILE A 32 -12.57 -0.24 0.63
C ILE A 32 -13.36 -1.51 0.95
N ASN A 33 -13.93 -2.16 -0.04
CA ASN A 33 -14.42 -3.53 0.09
C ASN A 33 -13.32 -4.52 -0.29
N ILE A 34 -12.68 -4.28 -1.44
CA ILE A 34 -11.65 -5.14 -2.02
C ILE A 34 -10.55 -4.27 -2.63
N ALA A 35 -9.29 -4.62 -2.39
CA ALA A 35 -8.15 -4.07 -3.12
C ALA A 35 -7.59 -5.11 -4.09
N ARG A 36 -7.34 -4.69 -5.34
CA ARG A 36 -6.50 -5.41 -6.31
C ARG A 36 -5.06 -4.98 -6.08
N TYR A 37 -4.19 -5.95 -5.83
CA TYR A 37 -2.80 -5.67 -5.49
C TYR A 37 -1.85 -6.71 -6.06
N TYR A 38 -0.56 -6.37 -6.05
CA TYR A 38 0.56 -7.26 -6.33
C TYR A 38 1.36 -7.49 -5.05
N GLU A 39 1.77 -8.72 -4.80
CA GLU A 39 2.58 -9.12 -3.65
C GLU A 39 4.04 -9.31 -4.05
N ARG A 40 4.97 -8.81 -3.24
CA ARG A 40 6.40 -9.04 -3.44
C ARG A 40 6.76 -10.48 -3.05
N ARG A 41 7.42 -11.20 -3.95
CA ARG A 41 7.95 -12.56 -3.73
C ARG A 41 9.46 -12.58 -3.96
N GLY A 42 10.20 -11.99 -3.01
CA GLY A 42 11.64 -11.80 -3.16
C GLY A 42 11.96 -10.80 -4.27
N PRO A 43 12.70 -11.17 -5.33
CA PRO A 43 12.99 -10.29 -6.46
C PRO A 43 11.83 -10.18 -7.47
N THR A 44 10.82 -11.04 -7.38
CA THR A 44 9.67 -11.07 -8.29
C THR A 44 8.40 -10.58 -7.61
N TRP A 45 7.32 -10.50 -8.38
CA TRP A 45 5.98 -10.08 -7.95
C TRP A 45 4.96 -11.14 -8.34
N SER A 46 3.89 -11.25 -7.57
CA SER A 46 2.72 -12.06 -7.96
C SER A 46 2.02 -11.48 -9.20
N ASP A 47 1.04 -12.21 -9.70
CA ASP A 47 -0.01 -11.63 -10.53
C ASP A 47 -0.95 -10.75 -9.68
N HIS A 48 -2.04 -10.27 -10.27
CA HIS A 48 -3.11 -9.61 -9.54
C HIS A 48 -3.73 -10.53 -8.50
N MET A 49 -3.74 -10.06 -7.26
CA MET A 49 -4.43 -10.67 -6.14
C MET A 49 -5.55 -9.74 -5.65
N LEU A 50 -6.57 -10.32 -5.03
CA LEU A 50 -7.64 -9.59 -4.37
C LEU A 50 -7.52 -9.80 -2.86
N ILE A 51 -7.67 -8.71 -2.10
CA ILE A 51 -7.68 -8.74 -0.64
C ILE A 51 -8.87 -7.93 -0.14
N ASN A 52 -9.63 -8.46 0.82
CA ASN A 52 -10.69 -7.69 1.46
C ASN A 52 -10.08 -6.66 2.43
N ARG A 53 -10.90 -5.72 2.88
CA ARG A 53 -10.46 -4.66 3.79
C ARG A 53 -9.87 -5.18 5.09
N ASP A 54 -10.55 -6.12 5.76
CA ASP A 54 -10.13 -6.64 7.05
C ASP A 54 -8.76 -7.31 6.97
N ASP A 55 -8.51 -8.08 5.91
CA ASP A 55 -7.22 -8.69 5.63
C ASP A 55 -6.13 -7.66 5.37
N LEU A 56 -6.42 -6.63 4.58
CA LEU A 56 -5.47 -5.56 4.31
C LEU A 56 -5.11 -4.80 5.59
N VAL A 57 -6.11 -4.45 6.41
CA VAL A 57 -5.91 -3.82 7.73
C VAL A 57 -5.06 -4.73 8.62
N ARG A 58 -5.35 -6.03 8.67
CA ARG A 58 -4.56 -7.00 9.46
C ARG A 58 -3.10 -7.04 9.02
N ARG A 59 -2.83 -7.04 7.72
CA ARG A 59 -1.46 -7.04 7.16
C ARG A 59 -0.71 -5.75 7.49
N VAL A 60 -1.34 -4.60 7.31
CA VAL A 60 -0.73 -3.30 7.65
C VAL A 60 -0.46 -3.19 9.16
N LYS A 61 -1.38 -3.66 10.02
CA LYS A 61 -1.16 -3.74 11.48
C LYS A 61 0.02 -4.64 11.86
N LYS A 62 0.26 -5.72 11.10
CA LYS A 62 1.42 -6.60 11.30
C LYS A 62 2.75 -5.97 10.82
N GLY A 63 2.71 -4.76 10.28
CA GLY A 63 3.88 -4.03 9.81
C GLY A 63 4.23 -4.26 8.35
N GLU A 64 3.37 -4.97 7.60
CA GLU A 64 3.54 -5.07 6.14
C GLU A 64 3.28 -3.72 5.48
N LYS A 65 4.09 -3.41 4.48
CA LYS A 65 4.11 -2.10 3.82
C LYS A 65 3.46 -2.18 2.46
N PHE A 66 2.39 -1.42 2.29
CA PHE A 66 1.68 -1.30 1.03
C PHE A 66 1.90 0.09 0.41
N MET A 67 2.01 0.11 -0.90
CA MET A 67 2.03 1.33 -1.71
C MET A 67 0.79 1.36 -2.61
N VAL A 68 0.30 2.54 -2.94
CA VAL A 68 -0.56 2.75 -4.11
C VAL A 68 0.33 2.97 -5.31
N GLY A 69 0.04 2.33 -6.44
CA GLY A 69 0.81 2.53 -7.66
C GLY A 69 0.27 1.73 -8.83
N GLU A 70 0.87 1.94 -10.00
CA GLU A 70 0.47 1.29 -11.25
C GLU A 70 1.63 0.47 -11.80
N ARG A 71 1.35 -0.74 -12.30
CA ARG A 71 2.37 -1.54 -12.98
C ARG A 71 2.69 -0.92 -14.33
N GLN A 72 3.97 -0.71 -14.61
CA GLN A 72 4.39 -0.21 -15.92
C GLN A 72 4.24 -1.31 -16.97
N PRO A 73 3.44 -1.10 -18.03
CA PRO A 73 3.26 -2.10 -19.08
C PRO A 73 4.61 -2.48 -19.70
N TYR A 74 4.77 -3.77 -20.01
CA TYR A 74 5.97 -4.34 -20.65
C TYR A 74 7.27 -4.25 -19.83
N LEU A 75 7.25 -3.71 -18.61
CA LEU A 75 8.43 -3.59 -17.73
C LEU A 75 8.40 -4.53 -16.52
N GLY A 76 7.75 -5.70 -16.66
CA GLY A 76 7.79 -6.75 -15.64
C GLY A 76 7.39 -6.24 -14.26
N GLY A 77 8.20 -6.48 -13.23
CA GLY A 77 7.94 -6.09 -11.83
C GLY A 77 8.14 -4.60 -11.51
N THR A 78 7.99 -3.71 -12.49
CA THR A 78 8.23 -2.27 -12.31
C THR A 78 6.92 -1.53 -12.10
N PHE A 79 6.91 -0.61 -11.14
CA PHE A 79 5.73 0.13 -10.74
C PHE A 79 6.02 1.63 -10.66
N SER A 80 5.06 2.42 -11.12
CA SER A 80 4.95 3.84 -10.82
C SER A 80 4.27 4.00 -9.46
N LEU A 81 5.05 4.34 -8.42
CA LEU A 81 4.53 4.47 -7.06
C LEU A 81 3.95 5.86 -6.82
N ILE A 82 2.82 5.92 -6.12
CA ILE A 82 2.08 7.15 -5.83
C ILE A 82 2.24 7.53 -4.36
N SER A 83 1.82 6.66 -3.44
CA SER A 83 1.78 6.99 -2.01
C SER A 83 1.86 5.75 -1.12
N PRO A 84 2.52 5.83 0.05
CA PRO A 84 2.46 4.76 1.04
C PRO A 84 1.08 4.71 1.70
N VAL A 85 0.65 3.49 2.05
CA VAL A 85 -0.59 3.22 2.77
C VAL A 85 -0.29 3.12 4.27
N HIS A 86 -1.11 3.80 5.07
CA HIS A 86 -1.03 3.84 6.52
C HIS A 86 -2.40 3.56 7.14
N LEU A 87 -2.39 3.16 8.41
CA LEU A 87 -3.60 3.10 9.22
C LEU A 87 -3.64 4.31 10.16
N THR A 88 -4.79 4.97 10.20
CA THR A 88 -5.13 5.96 11.24
C THR A 88 -6.29 5.44 12.08
N GLY A 89 -6.49 6.04 13.26
CA GLY A 89 -7.52 5.60 14.21
C GLY A 89 -7.04 4.52 15.18
N ASN A 90 -7.90 4.20 16.15
CA ASN A 90 -7.64 3.21 17.19
C ASN A 90 -8.91 2.40 17.51
N GLY A 91 -8.72 1.26 18.19
CA GLY A 91 -9.83 0.53 18.82
C GLY A 91 -10.92 0.03 17.86
N GLY A 92 -10.55 -0.45 16.66
CA GLY A 92 -11.50 -1.01 15.69
C GLY A 92 -12.16 0.01 14.77
N LYS A 93 -11.78 1.29 14.84
CA LYS A 93 -12.18 2.34 13.89
C LYS A 93 -11.02 2.73 12.97
N GLU A 94 -10.20 1.76 12.58
CA GLU A 94 -9.05 2.06 11.75
C GLU A 94 -9.49 2.47 10.35
N LYS A 95 -8.73 3.37 9.73
CA LYS A 95 -8.92 3.78 8.34
C LYS A 95 -7.64 3.61 7.54
N LEU A 96 -7.78 3.10 6.33
CA LEU A 96 -6.68 3.00 5.36
C LEU A 96 -6.54 4.35 4.63
N VAL A 97 -5.46 5.05 4.94
CA VAL A 97 -5.15 6.37 4.39
C VAL A 97 -3.82 6.35 3.67
N THR A 98 -3.55 7.39 2.90
CA THR A 98 -2.26 7.61 2.24
C THR A 98 -1.66 8.92 2.72
N ALA A 99 -0.35 9.09 2.54
CA ALA A 99 0.33 10.34 2.93
C ALA A 99 -0.27 11.60 2.27
N ASN A 100 -0.92 11.45 1.12
CA ASN A 100 -1.56 12.54 0.39
C ASN A 100 -2.98 12.86 0.90
N SER A 101 -3.59 11.96 1.69
CA SER A 101 -4.95 12.14 2.24
C SER A 101 -5.10 11.52 3.63
N PRO A 102 -4.41 12.05 4.66
CA PRO A 102 -4.37 11.47 6.01
C PRO A 102 -5.71 11.52 6.77
N ASP A 103 -6.57 12.50 6.46
CA ASP A 103 -7.89 12.71 7.10
C ASP A 103 -9.07 12.46 6.13
N GLY A 104 -8.82 11.69 5.07
CA GLY A 104 -9.81 11.44 4.02
C GLY A 104 -11.05 10.71 4.54
N LYS A 105 -12.25 11.18 4.14
CA LYS A 105 -13.48 10.39 4.26
C LYS A 105 -13.43 9.12 3.40
N ILE A 106 -12.68 9.17 2.30
CA ILE A 106 -12.51 8.10 1.32
C ILE A 106 -11.17 7.41 1.58
N GLU A 107 -11.20 6.10 1.74
CA GLU A 107 -9.99 5.29 1.90
C GLU A 107 -9.22 5.17 0.59
N ILE A 108 -7.89 5.30 0.70
CA ILE A 108 -6.92 5.21 -0.39
C ILE A 108 -7.43 5.96 -1.63
N ARG A 109 -7.67 7.26 -1.47
CA ARG A 109 -8.36 8.11 -2.45
C ARG A 109 -7.71 8.07 -3.84
N GLU A 110 -6.39 7.98 -3.91
CA GLU A 110 -5.65 7.99 -5.17
C GLU A 110 -5.78 6.69 -5.97
N ALA A 111 -6.21 5.59 -5.35
CA ALA A 111 -6.37 4.33 -6.06
C ALA A 111 -7.54 4.41 -7.07
N PRO A 112 -7.31 4.02 -8.33
CA PRO A 112 -8.36 3.79 -9.33
C PRO A 112 -9.43 2.81 -8.86
N LEU A 113 -10.60 2.86 -9.50
CA LEU A 113 -11.71 1.93 -9.29
C LEU A 113 -11.73 0.80 -10.34
N PHE A 114 -12.28 -0.37 -10.00
CA PHE A 114 -12.46 -1.52 -10.91
C PHE A 114 -13.63 -2.44 -10.55
#